data_AF-A0A2W7NQN9-F1
#
_entry.id   AF-A0A2W7NQN9-F1
#
_cell.length_a   1.000
_cell.length_b   1.000
_cell.length_c   1.000
_cell.angle_alpha   90.00
_cell.angle_beta   90.00
_cell.angle_gamma   90.00
#
_symmetry.space_group_name_H-M   'P 1'
#
loop_
_entity.id
_entity.type
_entity.pdbx_description
1 polymer ?
#
loop_
_entity_poly.entity_id
_entity_poly.type
_entity_poly.pdbx_seq_one_letter_code
_entity_poly.pdbx_strand_id
1 'polypeptide(L)'
;MLDCTRIAMLRDDFGEEGFAEVIEIFAEETRPVIAGLPGSTDLAADLHFIKGGAENMGFRELSLLCKRGEQAVRQGGDVQIDAIVECFDASLVALNDNQIRNSESVASSVMSR
;
A
#
# COMPACT_ATOMS: atom_id res chain seq x y z
N MET A 1 3.98 -9.00 1.13
CA MET A 1 5.39 -8.65 1.51
C MET A 1 5.64 -7.16 1.30
N LEU A 2 6.27 -6.49 2.27
CA LEU A 2 6.60 -5.05 2.22
C LEU A 2 8.03 -4.82 1.70
N ASP A 3 8.22 -3.74 0.95
CA ASP A 3 9.52 -3.22 0.55
C ASP A 3 10.10 -2.31 1.64
N CYS A 4 10.81 -2.91 2.60
CA CYS A 4 11.41 -2.16 3.69
C CYS A 4 12.42 -1.11 3.21
N THR A 5 13.09 -1.32 2.07
CA THR A 5 13.99 -0.33 1.48
C THR A 5 13.21 0.90 1.01
N ARG A 6 12.10 0.69 0.28
CA ARG A 6 11.24 1.80 -0.17
C ARG A 6 10.62 2.56 1.00
N ILE A 7 10.16 1.84 2.03
CA ILE A 7 9.59 2.44 3.25
C ILE A 7 10.64 3.27 3.99
N ALA A 8 11.89 2.79 4.11
CA ALA A 8 12.96 3.54 4.74
C ALA A 8 13.27 4.84 3.97
N MET A 9 13.27 4.80 2.63
CA MET A 9 13.46 6.00 1.80
C MET A 9 12.33 7.02 2.00
N LEU A 10 11.06 6.57 1.99
CA LEU A 10 9.93 7.47 2.26
C LEU A 10 10.02 8.11 3.65
N ARG A 11 10.47 7.36 4.65
CA ARG A 11 10.68 7.92 6.00
C ARG A 11 11.83 8.92 6.05
N ASP A 12 12.89 8.72 5.26
CA ASP A 12 14.00 9.67 5.16
C ASP A 12 13.58 10.96 4.44
N ASP A 13 12.79 10.83 3.38
CA ASP A 13 12.30 11.96 2.56
C ASP A 13 11.30 12.85 3.32
N PHE A 14 10.40 12.25 4.12
CA PHE A 14 9.27 12.96 4.75
C PHE A 14 9.38 13.08 6.29
N GLY A 15 10.35 12.42 6.92
CA GLY A 15 10.39 12.29 8.38
C GLY A 15 9.26 11.42 8.94
N GLU A 16 9.20 11.26 10.26
CA GLU A 16 8.21 10.38 10.91
C GLU A 16 6.78 10.91 10.81
N GLU A 17 6.56 12.19 11.12
CA GLU A 17 5.24 12.82 11.05
C GLU A 17 4.74 12.92 9.60
N GLY A 18 5.59 13.36 8.67
CA GLY A 18 5.23 13.46 7.26
C GLY A 18 4.98 12.09 6.62
N PHE A 19 5.71 11.05 7.04
CA PHE A 19 5.44 9.71 6.56
C PHE A 19 4.09 9.17 7.02
N ALA A 20 3.68 9.46 8.27
CA ALA A 20 2.35 9.09 8.76
C ALA A 20 1.23 9.77 7.94
N GLU A 21 1.38 11.06 7.65
CA GLU A 21 0.45 11.81 6.79
C GLU A 21 0.36 11.21 5.38
N VAL A 22 1.50 10.84 4.79
CA VAL A 22 1.54 10.19 3.46
C VAL A 22 0.78 8.86 3.45
N ILE A 23 0.89 8.06 4.52
CA ILE A 23 0.13 6.80 4.63
C ILE A 23 -1.37 7.08 4.72
N GLU A 24 -1.76 8.06 5.53
CA GLU A 24 -3.17 8.44 5.73
C GLU A 24 -3.80 8.89 4.41
N ILE A 25 -3.16 9.84 3.71
CA ILE A 25 -3.63 10.33 2.40
C ILE A 25 -3.72 9.18 1.40
N PHE A 26 -2.69 8.33 1.32
CA PHE A 26 -2.72 7.16 0.43
C PHE A 26 -3.91 6.24 0.73
N ALA A 27 -4.18 5.96 2.00
CA ALA A 27 -5.27 5.10 2.41
C ALA A 27 -6.64 5.73 2.11
N GLU A 28 -6.79 7.04 2.33
CA GLU A 28 -7.99 7.81 2.02
C GLU A 28 -8.29 7.85 0.52
N GLU A 29 -7.28 7.99 -0.32
CA GLU A 29 -7.45 8.01 -1.77
C GLU A 29 -7.68 6.62 -2.37
N THR A 30 -6.99 5.60 -1.84
CA THR A 30 -6.99 4.25 -2.45
C THR A 30 -8.19 3.41 -2.01
N ARG A 31 -8.63 3.55 -0.74
CA ARG A 31 -9.73 2.73 -0.19
C ARG A 31 -11.06 2.91 -0.95
N PRO A 32 -11.49 4.13 -1.33
CA PRO A 32 -12.69 4.31 -2.14
C PRO A 32 -12.59 3.66 -3.52
N VAL A 33 -11.42 3.71 -4.15
CA VAL A 33 -11.19 3.07 -5.47
C VAL A 33 -11.30 1.55 -5.35
N ILE A 34 -10.69 0.96 -4.31
CA ILE A 34 -10.79 -0.48 -4.03
C ILE A 34 -12.24 -0.90 -3.78
N ALA A 35 -13.00 -0.12 -3.00
CA ALA A 35 -14.42 -0.39 -2.74
C ALA A 35 -15.29 -0.31 -4.01
N GLY A 36 -14.87 0.48 -5.00
CA GLY A 36 -15.56 0.65 -6.28
C GLY A 36 -15.29 -0.44 -7.32
N LEU A 37 -14.25 -1.26 -7.15
CA LEU A 37 -13.83 -2.26 -8.14
C LEU A 37 -14.96 -3.18 -8.66
N PRO A 38 -15.88 -3.72 -7.83
CA PRO A 38 -16.93 -4.61 -8.32
C PRO A 38 -17.88 -3.99 -9.34
N GLY A 39 -18.02 -2.66 -9.34
CA GLY A 39 -18.88 -1.90 -10.25
C GLY A 39 -18.10 -1.02 -11.23
N SER A 40 -16.78 -1.18 -11.32
CA SER A 40 -15.95 -0.31 -12.15
C SER A 40 -16.28 -0.43 -13.64
N THR A 41 -16.38 0.72 -14.30
CA THR A 41 -16.52 0.80 -15.77
C THR A 41 -15.18 0.72 -16.51
N ASP A 42 -14.07 0.96 -15.81
CA ASP A 42 -12.70 0.84 -16.34
C ASP A 42 -11.79 0.19 -15.29
N LEU A 43 -12.02 -1.10 -15.09
CA LEU A 43 -11.31 -1.89 -14.08
C LEU A 43 -9.78 -1.89 -14.32
N ALA A 44 -9.33 -1.81 -15.57
CA ALA A 44 -7.89 -1.75 -15.87
C ALA A 44 -7.26 -0.44 -15.38
N ALA A 45 -7.94 0.70 -15.53
CA ALA A 45 -7.47 1.99 -15.04
C ALA A 45 -7.44 2.05 -13.51
N ASP A 46 -8.48 1.56 -12.84
CA ASP A 46 -8.54 1.54 -11.37
C ASP A 46 -7.43 0.65 -10.79
N LEU A 47 -7.21 -0.54 -11.37
CA LEU A 47 -6.10 -1.41 -10.98
C LEU A 47 -4.74 -0.76 -11.21
N HIS A 48 -4.59 0.03 -12.29
CA HIS A 48 -3.36 0.76 -12.56
C HIS A 48 -3.08 1.84 -11.54
N PHE A 49 -4.10 2.59 -11.13
CA PHE A 49 -4.01 3.58 -10.06
C PHE A 49 -3.56 2.93 -8.75
N ILE A 50 -4.25 1.87 -8.32
CA ILE A 50 -3.93 1.16 -7.07
C ILE A 50 -2.50 0.58 -7.13
N LYS A 51 -2.10 0.01 -8.27
CA LYS A 51 -0.74 -0.50 -8.47
C LYS A 51 0.31 0.60 -8.24
N GLY A 52 0.11 1.77 -8.84
CA GLY A 52 1.05 2.90 -8.70
C GLY A 52 1.20 3.35 -7.25
N GLY A 53 0.08 3.49 -6.54
CA GLY A 53 0.11 3.82 -5.11
C GLY A 53 0.76 2.72 -4.26
N ALA A 54 0.47 1.45 -4.55
CA ALA A 54 1.08 0.30 -3.90
C ALA A 54 2.61 0.25 -4.10
N GLU A 55 3.10 0.50 -5.32
CA GLU A 55 4.54 0.60 -5.60
C GLU A 55 5.17 1.77 -4.83
N ASN A 56 4.49 2.91 -4.77
CA ASN A 56 4.96 4.07 -4.05
C ASN A 56 5.16 3.74 -2.56
N MET A 57 4.18 3.09 -1.92
CA MET A 57 4.20 2.70 -0.51
C MET A 57 5.07 1.46 -0.21
N GLY A 58 5.61 0.79 -1.23
CA GLY A 58 6.39 -0.44 -1.06
C GLY A 58 5.54 -1.70 -0.83
N PHE A 59 4.25 -1.70 -1.19
CA PHE A 59 3.35 -2.84 -1.08
C PHE A 59 3.53 -3.79 -2.27
N ARG A 60 4.62 -4.57 -2.26
CA ARG A 60 5.04 -5.38 -3.41
C ARG A 60 3.98 -6.37 -3.88
N GLU A 61 3.28 -7.02 -2.95
CA GLU A 61 2.27 -8.01 -3.33
C GLU A 61 0.98 -7.39 -3.84
N LEU A 62 0.55 -6.27 -3.26
CA LEU A 62 -0.59 -5.53 -3.78
C LEU A 62 -0.32 -5.03 -5.21
N SER A 63 0.85 -4.44 -5.44
CA SER A 63 1.28 -4.05 -6.80
C SER A 63 1.26 -5.23 -7.77
N LEU A 64 1.78 -6.40 -7.37
CA LEU A 64 1.79 -7.59 -8.21
C LEU A 64 0.38 -8.11 -8.52
N LEU A 65 -0.53 -8.11 -7.54
CA LEU A 65 -1.92 -8.50 -7.73
C LEU A 65 -2.63 -7.55 -8.70
N CYS A 66 -2.48 -6.24 -8.53
CA CYS A 66 -3.05 -5.25 -9.42
C CYS A 66 -2.48 -5.38 -10.84
N LYS A 67 -1.17 -5.58 -11.00
CA LYS A 67 -0.53 -5.83 -12.31
C LYS A 67 -1.10 -7.07 -13.01
N ARG A 68 -1.31 -8.17 -12.27
CA ARG A 68 -1.92 -9.39 -12.82
C ARG A 68 -3.38 -9.14 -13.20
N GLY A 69 -4.13 -8.41 -12.38
CA GLY A 69 -5.49 -7.99 -12.67
C GLY A 69 -5.57 -7.15 -13.95
N GLU A 70 -4.71 -6.15 -14.13
CA GLU A 70 -4.66 -5.36 -15.36
C GLU A 70 -4.45 -6.23 -16.60
N GLN A 71 -3.57 -7.24 -16.51
CA GLN A 71 -3.32 -8.18 -17.59
C GLN A 71 -4.53 -9.07 -17.87
N ALA A 72 -5.20 -9.55 -16.81
CA ALA A 72 -6.42 -10.34 -16.92
C ALA A 72 -7.53 -9.55 -17.63
N VAL A 73 -7.78 -8.29 -17.24
CA VAL A 73 -8.78 -7.42 -17.90
C VAL A 73 -8.49 -7.28 -19.40
N ARG A 74 -7.22 -7.02 -19.77
CA ARG A 74 -6.81 -6.89 -21.18
C ARG A 74 -7.00 -8.18 -21.99
N GLN A 75 -6.99 -9.32 -21.32
CA GLN A 75 -7.17 -10.64 -21.93
C GLN A 75 -8.63 -11.14 -21.85
N GLY A 76 -9.55 -10.35 -21.27
CA GLY A 76 -10.93 -10.76 -21.05
C GLY A 76 -11.10 -11.83 -19.97
N GLY A 77 -10.14 -11.94 -19.05
CA GLY A 77 -10.19 -12.85 -17.91
C GLY A 77 -10.70 -12.17 -16.63
N ASP A 78 -10.91 -12.99 -15.59
CA ASP A 78 -11.43 -12.54 -14.31
C ASP A 78 -10.34 -11.94 -13.41
N VAL A 79 -10.72 -10.91 -12.66
CA VAL A 79 -9.88 -10.29 -11.63
C VAL A 79 -10.31 -10.80 -10.26
N GLN A 80 -9.35 -11.21 -9.45
CA GLN A 80 -9.57 -11.63 -8.07
C GLN A 80 -9.71 -10.39 -7.16
N ILE A 81 -10.84 -9.70 -7.23
CA ILE A 81 -11.09 -8.45 -6.49
C ILE A 81 -10.96 -8.67 -4.97
N ASP A 82 -11.54 -9.75 -4.44
CA ASP A 82 -11.48 -10.06 -3.01
C ASP A 82 -10.03 -10.19 -2.52
N ALA A 83 -9.16 -10.85 -3.30
CA ALA A 83 -7.75 -10.98 -2.98
C ALA A 83 -7.02 -9.62 -2.96
N ILE A 84 -7.44 -8.66 -3.79
CA ILE A 84 -6.88 -7.31 -3.81
C ILE A 84 -7.31 -6.55 -2.55
N VAL A 85 -8.59 -6.64 -2.16
CA VAL A 85 -9.12 -6.03 -0.93
C VAL A 85 -8.37 -6.56 0.29
N GLU A 86 -8.30 -7.89 0.43
CA GLU A 86 -7.60 -8.55 1.54
C GLU A 86 -6.12 -8.16 1.60
N CYS A 87 -5.45 -8.11 0.44
CA CYS A 87 -4.04 -7.75 0.38
C CYS A 87 -3.79 -6.28 0.75
N PHE A 88 -4.70 -5.38 0.38
CA PHE A 88 -4.61 -3.97 0.75
C PHE A 88 -4.73 -3.77 2.27
N ASP A 89 -5.77 -4.35 2.88
CA ASP A 89 -5.96 -4.24 4.33
C ASP A 89 -4.80 -4.88 5.11
N ALA A 90 -4.33 -6.06 4.67
CA ALA A 90 -3.16 -6.71 5.26
C ALA A 90 -1.87 -5.87 5.12
N SER A 91 -1.70 -5.15 4.00
CA SER A 91 -0.53 -4.29 3.78
C SER A 91 -0.53 -3.08 4.70
N LEU A 92 -1.69 -2.46 4.94
CA LEU A 92 -1.83 -1.35 5.90
C LEU A 92 -1.54 -1.79 7.33
N VAL A 93 -2.09 -2.93 7.76
CA VAL A 93 -1.81 -3.50 9.10
C VAL A 93 -0.31 -3.76 9.26
N ALA A 94 0.31 -4.42 8.30
CA ALA A 94 1.73 -4.74 8.34
C ALA A 94 2.62 -3.49 8.38
N LEU A 95 2.23 -2.42 7.65
CA LEU A 95 2.96 -1.16 7.65
C LEU A 95 2.84 -0.45 9.00
N ASN A 96 1.64 -0.39 9.58
CA ASN A 96 1.41 0.22 10.88
C ASN A 96 2.16 -0.51 12.00
N ASP A 97 2.14 -1.84 11.99
CA ASP A 97 2.94 -2.65 12.92
C ASP A 97 4.45 -2.38 12.78
N ASN A 98 4.92 -2.08 11.57
CA ASN A 98 6.31 -1.68 11.33
C ASN A 98 6.61 -0.29 11.93
N GLN A 99 5.66 0.65 11.87
CA GLN A 99 5.80 1.96 12.49
C GLN A 99 5.93 1.85 14.02
N ILE A 100 5.05 1.08 14.67
CA ILE A 100 5.06 0.90 16.13
C ILE A 100 6.39 0.33 16.62
N ARG A 101 6.90 -0.72 15.96
CA ARG A 101 8.19 -1.33 16.34
C ARG A 101 9.37 -0.37 16.17
N ASN A 102 9.32 0.52 15.18
CA ASN A 102 10.40 1.47 14.94
C ASN A 102 10.36 2.65 15.92
N SER A 103 9.18 3.14 16.31
CA SER A 103 9.07 4.24 17.29
C SER A 103 9.52 3.82 18.70
N GLU A 104 9.18 2.60 19.14
CA GLU A 104 9.67 2.04 20.42
C GLU A 104 11.20 1.90 20.46
N SER A 105 11.82 1.50 19.35
CA SER A 105 13.27 1.34 19.22
C SER A 105 14.02 2.69 19.35
N VAL A 106 13.46 3.76 18.78
CA VAL A 106 14.02 5.12 18.89
C VAL A 106 13.89 5.64 20.32
N ALA A 107 12.72 5.45 20.96
CA ALA A 107 12.47 5.90 22.33
C ALA A 107 13.41 5.21 23.36
N SER A 108 13.70 3.92 23.16
CA SER A 108 14.64 3.18 24.02
C SER A 108 16.10 3.63 23.85
N SER A 109 16.49 4.13 22.67
CA SER A 109 17.85 4.58 22.39
C SER A 109 18.16 5.95 23.00
N VAL A 110 17.15 6.80 23.17
CA VAL A 110 17.29 8.15 23.74
C VAL A 110 17.39 8.13 25.28
N MET A 111 16.83 7.14 25.97
CA MET A 111 16.90 7.04 27.45
C MET A 111 18.19 6.42 28.01
N SER A 112 19.12 5.94 27.16
CA SER A 112 20.40 5.37 27.60
C SER A 112 21.63 6.28 27.33
N ARG A 113 21.42 7.58 27.16
CA ARG A 113 22.48 8.59 27.06
C ARG A 113 22.33 9.63 28.16
#